data_AF-A0A397SDS3-F1
#
_entry.id   AF-A0A397SDS3-F1
#
_cell.length_a   1.000
_cell.length_b   1.000
_cell.length_c   1.000
_cell.angle_alpha   90.00
_cell.angle_beta   90.00
_cell.angle_gamma   90.00
#
_symmetry.space_group_name_H-M   'P 1'
#
loop_
_entity.id
_entity.type
_entity.pdbx_description
1 polymer ?
#
loop_
_entity_poly.entity_id
_entity_poly.type
_entity_poly.pdbx_seq_one_letter_code
_entity_poly.pdbx_strand_id
1 'polypeptide(L)'
;MDYNKEKKLKYVKSGRRWDDIKYFNDKEAVLLDLEDEIEKELLKKLGWKNKPQIIIIDGVDGVGKSTVVENMIKQVEKEGLKVRFNTFKRRRNDDERFKELSKKYEWLFRKQVVEEINRRIVEFTNEDVIILDKLLYCEYFYQKTKSFNRGYISPYGNHRMEKEIFKYKKIIDNAIIIFLENKECWNNYIGRETKKNNRGHKASYEILNEKEYMDMVKIFKEHQNIYENEGKYRKVEIKNDNKSWEKVYKQVERLLKEQNDY
;
A
#
# COMPACT_ATOMS: atom_id res chain seq x y z
N MET A 1 27.29 -17.32 -21.28
CA MET A 1 26.62 -16.92 -20.02
C MET A 1 26.12 -15.51 -20.20
N ASP A 2 24.84 -15.37 -20.56
CA ASP A 2 24.20 -14.08 -20.84
C ASP A 2 24.06 -13.24 -19.58
N TYR A 3 24.82 -12.14 -19.53
CA TYR A 3 24.60 -11.07 -18.58
C TYR A 3 23.44 -10.19 -19.08
N ASN A 4 22.22 -10.59 -18.73
CA ASN A 4 21.04 -9.75 -18.90
C ASN A 4 21.08 -8.60 -17.87
N LYS A 5 21.91 -7.58 -18.13
CA LYS A 5 21.91 -6.33 -17.34
C LYS A 5 20.71 -5.51 -17.80
N GLU A 6 19.60 -5.64 -17.09
CA GLU A 6 18.49 -4.68 -17.17
C GLU A 6 19.06 -3.24 -17.07
N LYS A 7 18.96 -2.48 -18.16
CA LYS A 7 19.30 -1.05 -18.17
C LYS A 7 18.29 -0.34 -17.28
N LYS A 8 18.66 -0.04 -16.04
CA LYS A 8 17.87 0.84 -15.17
C LYS A 8 17.90 2.25 -15.73
N LEU A 9 16.74 2.81 -16.01
CA LEU A 9 16.62 4.15 -16.59
C LEU A 9 16.62 5.20 -15.48
N LYS A 10 17.30 6.32 -15.75
CA LYS A 10 17.43 7.43 -14.82
C LYS A 10 16.26 8.39 -15.02
N TYR A 11 15.21 8.20 -14.23
CA TYR A 11 14.05 9.08 -14.27
C TYR A 11 14.05 9.97 -13.03
N VAL A 12 14.31 11.26 -13.26
CA VAL A 12 14.05 12.41 -12.37
C VAL A 12 15.17 12.83 -11.40
N LYS A 13 15.49 14.14 -11.48
CA LYS A 13 16.18 14.94 -10.45
C LYS A 13 15.12 15.91 -9.89
N SER A 14 14.54 15.63 -8.72
CA SER A 14 13.67 16.60 -8.03
C SER A 14 14.55 17.55 -7.21
N GLY A 15 14.11 18.80 -7.01
CA GLY A 15 14.84 19.80 -6.27
C GLY A 15 14.27 19.99 -4.87
N ARG A 16 14.93 19.43 -3.83
CA ARG A 16 15.50 20.14 -2.67
C ARG A 16 15.82 19.14 -1.56
N ARG A 17 17.10 19.18 -1.14
CA ARG A 17 17.72 18.63 0.08
C ARG A 17 17.39 17.15 0.34
N TRP A 18 18.27 16.28 -0.19
CA TRP A 18 18.35 14.81 -0.01
C TRP A 18 17.74 13.92 -1.11
N ASP A 19 17.79 14.35 -2.38
CA ASP A 19 17.40 13.51 -3.52
C ASP A 19 18.53 12.50 -3.88
N ASP A 20 18.49 11.30 -3.29
CA ASP A 20 19.20 10.13 -3.82
C ASP A 20 18.68 9.86 -5.25
N ILE A 21 19.57 9.76 -6.25
CA ILE A 21 19.18 9.36 -7.62
C ILE A 21 18.48 8.00 -7.54
N LYS A 22 17.18 7.96 -7.83
CA LYS A 22 16.41 6.72 -7.89
C LYS A 22 16.46 6.13 -9.29
N TYR A 23 16.68 4.83 -9.33
CA TYR A 23 16.74 4.04 -10.55
C TYR A 23 15.51 3.16 -10.59
N PHE A 24 14.69 3.32 -11.63
CA PHE A 24 13.54 2.47 -11.90
C PHE A 24 13.90 1.56 -13.07
N ASN A 25 13.50 0.30 -13.01
CA ASN A 25 13.49 -0.55 -14.22
C ASN A 25 12.32 -0.14 -15.13
N ASP A 26 12.26 -0.67 -16.35
CA ASP A 26 11.22 -0.32 -17.33
C ASP A 26 9.80 -0.53 -16.77
N LYS A 27 9.57 -1.65 -16.05
CA LYS A 27 8.27 -1.96 -15.46
C LYS A 27 7.89 -1.00 -14.33
N GLU A 28 8.84 -0.60 -13.50
CA GLU A 28 8.57 0.38 -12.44
C GLU A 28 8.36 1.78 -13.02
N ALA A 29 9.13 2.13 -14.05
CA ALA A 29 9.08 3.44 -14.68
C ALA A 29 7.72 3.72 -15.34
N VAL A 30 7.09 2.71 -15.93
CA VAL A 30 5.77 2.86 -16.57
C VAL A 30 4.66 3.27 -15.59
N LEU A 31 4.86 3.09 -14.28
CA LEU A 31 3.91 3.49 -13.25
C LEU A 31 4.10 4.95 -12.78
N LEU A 32 5.19 5.60 -13.22
CA LEU A 32 5.44 7.02 -12.92
C LEU A 32 4.53 7.92 -13.76
N ASP A 33 4.38 9.15 -13.33
CA ASP A 33 3.81 10.22 -14.16
C ASP A 33 4.89 10.66 -15.16
N LEU A 34 4.75 10.23 -16.41
CA LEU A 34 5.73 10.42 -17.50
C LEU A 34 5.11 11.28 -18.60
N GLU A 35 5.95 12.00 -19.34
CA GLU A 35 5.51 12.66 -20.57
C GLU A 35 5.04 11.62 -21.61
N ASP A 36 3.99 11.95 -22.36
CA ASP A 36 3.33 11.05 -23.33
C ASP A 36 4.30 10.35 -24.29
N GLU A 37 5.31 11.06 -24.79
CA GLU A 37 6.29 10.50 -25.72
C GLU A 37 7.13 9.40 -25.07
N ILE A 38 7.57 9.64 -23.83
CA ILE A 38 8.38 8.70 -23.05
C ILE A 38 7.52 7.49 -22.66
N GLU A 39 6.27 7.73 -22.24
CA GLU A 39 5.34 6.66 -21.89
C GLU A 39 5.05 5.76 -23.10
N LYS A 40 4.78 6.34 -24.28
CA LYS A 40 4.54 5.60 -25.53
C LYS A 40 5.76 4.76 -25.93
N GLU A 41 6.96 5.32 -25.84
CA GLU A 41 8.20 4.57 -26.12
C GLU A 41 8.37 3.38 -25.16
N LEU A 42 8.13 3.61 -23.87
CA LEU A 42 8.27 2.59 -22.84
C LEU A 42 7.23 1.47 -22.99
N LEU A 43 5.97 1.82 -23.26
CA LEU A 43 4.89 0.86 -23.55
C LEU A 43 5.21 0.02 -24.79
N LYS A 44 5.71 0.66 -25.87
CA LYS A 44 6.14 -0.03 -27.09
C LYS A 44 7.28 -1.01 -26.80
N LYS A 45 8.28 -0.60 -26.01
CA LYS A 45 9.41 -1.45 -25.59
C LYS A 45 8.95 -2.66 -24.78
N LEU A 46 7.96 -2.48 -23.91
CA LEU A 46 7.37 -3.54 -23.08
C LEU A 46 6.36 -4.42 -23.84
N GLY A 47 5.94 -4.00 -25.05
CA GLY A 47 4.89 -4.68 -25.81
C GLY A 47 3.50 -4.51 -25.20
N TRP A 48 3.27 -3.43 -24.46
CA TRP A 48 2.02 -3.16 -23.77
C TRP A 48 1.21 -2.11 -24.53
N LYS A 49 -0.12 -2.24 -24.46
CA LYS A 49 -1.04 -1.30 -25.11
C LYS A 49 -1.33 -0.09 -24.24
N ASN A 50 -1.54 -0.33 -22.95
CA ASN A 50 -1.95 0.66 -21.97
C ASN A 50 -1.06 0.57 -20.73
N LYS A 51 -0.95 1.70 -20.03
CA LYS A 51 -0.34 1.78 -18.72
C LYS A 51 -1.27 1.19 -17.65
N PRO A 52 -0.76 0.36 -16.72
CA PRO A 52 -1.54 -0.13 -15.59
C PRO A 52 -1.95 0.99 -14.64
N GLN A 53 -3.19 0.93 -14.16
CA GLN A 53 -3.71 1.84 -13.15
C GLN A 53 -3.59 1.25 -11.75
N ILE A 54 -2.99 1.99 -10.82
CA ILE A 54 -2.83 1.55 -9.43
C ILE A 54 -3.99 2.10 -8.60
N ILE A 55 -4.72 1.21 -7.94
CA ILE A 55 -5.77 1.55 -6.99
C ILE A 55 -5.40 1.00 -5.61
N ILE A 56 -5.41 1.89 -4.62
CA ILE A 56 -5.04 1.57 -3.25
C ILE A 56 -6.25 1.78 -2.37
N ILE A 57 -6.66 0.72 -1.69
CA ILE A 57 -7.69 0.79 -0.65
C ILE A 57 -6.98 0.76 0.70
N ASP A 58 -7.04 1.90 1.41
CA ASP A 58 -6.36 2.08 2.70
C ASP A 58 -7.33 2.43 3.83
N GLY A 59 -6.82 2.42 5.05
CA GLY A 59 -7.58 2.64 6.28
C GLY A 59 -7.11 1.71 7.39
N VAL A 60 -7.54 1.97 8.62
CA VAL A 60 -7.18 1.14 9.77
C VAL A 60 -7.72 -0.29 9.64
N ASP A 61 -7.19 -1.20 10.45
CA ASP A 61 -7.68 -2.57 10.48
C ASP A 61 -9.09 -2.65 11.05
N GLY A 62 -10.00 -3.38 10.40
CA GLY A 62 -11.40 -3.47 10.82
C GLY A 62 -12.37 -2.56 10.03
N VAL A 63 -11.88 -1.69 9.14
CA VAL A 63 -12.79 -0.83 8.35
C VAL A 63 -13.58 -1.55 7.26
N GLY A 64 -13.11 -2.70 6.77
CA GLY A 64 -13.77 -3.45 5.69
C GLY A 64 -13.01 -3.48 4.35
N LYS A 65 -11.72 -3.12 4.32
CA LYS A 65 -10.89 -3.07 3.09
C LYS A 65 -10.97 -4.33 2.25
N SER A 66 -10.73 -5.50 2.83
CA SER A 66 -10.69 -6.75 2.09
C SER A 66 -12.03 -7.07 1.41
N THR A 67 -13.17 -6.79 2.06
CA THR A 67 -14.49 -6.94 1.46
C THR A 67 -14.71 -5.98 0.28
N VAL A 68 -14.26 -4.73 0.39
CA VAL A 68 -14.34 -3.77 -0.71
C VAL A 68 -13.47 -4.23 -1.88
N VAL A 69 -12.20 -4.60 -1.62
CA VAL A 69 -11.26 -5.07 -2.64
C VAL A 69 -11.77 -6.31 -3.36
N GLU A 70 -12.30 -7.31 -2.64
CA GLU A 70 -12.85 -8.52 -3.23
C GLU A 70 -14.01 -8.24 -4.20
N ASN A 71 -14.90 -7.31 -3.86
CA ASN A 71 -16.01 -6.94 -4.75
C ASN A 71 -15.54 -6.10 -5.94
N MET A 72 -14.56 -5.21 -5.73
CA MET A 72 -13.97 -4.42 -6.81
C MET A 72 -13.28 -5.31 -7.85
N ILE A 73 -12.50 -6.32 -7.40
CA ILE A 73 -11.85 -7.28 -8.31
C ILE A 73 -12.88 -7.96 -9.21
N LYS A 74 -13.97 -8.49 -8.62
CA LYS A 74 -15.05 -9.14 -9.38
C LYS A 74 -15.69 -8.20 -10.40
N GLN A 75 -15.86 -6.92 -10.04
CA GLN A 75 -16.45 -5.92 -10.93
C GLN A 75 -15.50 -5.56 -12.09
N VAL A 76 -14.21 -5.35 -11.81
CA VAL A 76 -13.18 -5.07 -12.83
C VAL A 76 -13.05 -6.25 -13.81
N GLU A 77 -13.06 -7.48 -13.30
CA GLU A 77 -13.05 -8.69 -14.15
C GLU A 77 -14.30 -8.81 -15.01
N LYS A 78 -15.47 -8.45 -14.46
CA LYS A 78 -16.75 -8.42 -15.20
C LYS A 78 -16.74 -7.40 -16.33
N GLU A 79 -15.98 -6.31 -16.19
CA GLU A 79 -15.75 -5.30 -17.23
C GLU A 79 -14.71 -5.75 -18.28
N GLY A 80 -14.13 -6.94 -18.12
CA GLY A 80 -13.17 -7.53 -19.07
C GLY A 80 -11.73 -7.04 -18.88
N LEU A 81 -11.44 -6.32 -17.80
CA LEU A 81 -10.09 -5.82 -17.48
C LEU A 81 -9.28 -6.89 -16.73
N LYS A 82 -7.99 -6.96 -17.03
CA LYS A 82 -7.04 -7.80 -16.29
C LYS A 82 -6.64 -7.11 -15.00
N VAL A 83 -6.85 -7.78 -13.87
CA VAL A 83 -6.54 -7.23 -12.55
C VAL A 83 -5.45 -8.03 -11.85
N ARG A 84 -4.51 -7.31 -11.22
CA ARG A 84 -3.51 -7.88 -10.32
C ARG A 84 -3.85 -7.52 -8.88
N PHE A 85 -4.03 -8.52 -8.03
CA PHE A 85 -4.14 -8.35 -6.57
C PHE A 85 -3.04 -9.12 -5.84
N ASN A 86 -1.96 -8.41 -5.50
CA ASN A 86 -0.83 -9.01 -4.78
C ASN A 86 -1.08 -9.04 -3.27
N THR A 87 -0.94 -10.21 -2.66
CA THR A 87 -1.22 -10.43 -1.23
C THR A 87 0.00 -10.83 -0.41
N PHE A 88 1.22 -10.57 -0.93
CA PHE A 88 2.49 -10.94 -0.30
C PHE A 88 2.58 -10.45 1.15
N LYS A 89 2.95 -11.33 2.06
CA LYS A 89 2.96 -11.05 3.51
C LYS A 89 4.23 -11.61 4.12
N ARG A 90 4.82 -10.83 5.03
CA ARG A 90 5.87 -11.27 5.93
C ARG A 90 5.27 -11.62 7.29
N ARG A 91 5.51 -12.84 7.78
CA ARG A 91 5.12 -13.26 9.14
C ARG A 91 6.36 -13.43 10.01
N ARG A 92 6.21 -13.24 11.32
CA ARG A 92 7.32 -13.46 12.28
C ARG A 92 7.83 -14.90 12.25
N ASN A 93 6.93 -15.86 12.15
CA ASN A 93 7.27 -17.29 12.19
C ASN A 93 8.03 -17.78 10.95
N ASP A 94 8.13 -16.96 9.91
CA ASP A 94 8.85 -17.32 8.69
C ASP A 94 10.38 -17.26 8.88
N ASP A 95 10.89 -16.74 10.00
CA ASP A 95 12.32 -16.70 10.34
C ASP A 95 12.51 -16.70 11.85
N GLU A 96 13.38 -17.58 12.34
CA GLU A 96 13.59 -17.80 13.77
C GLU A 96 14.04 -16.54 14.51
N ARG A 97 14.74 -15.63 13.83
CA ARG A 97 15.23 -14.37 14.40
C ARG A 97 14.09 -13.44 14.84
N PHE A 98 12.89 -13.62 14.30
CA PHE A 98 11.75 -12.72 14.53
C PHE A 98 10.66 -13.32 15.42
N LYS A 99 10.80 -14.61 15.82
CA LYS A 99 9.85 -15.30 16.70
C LYS A 99 9.65 -14.54 18.02
N GLU A 100 10.72 -13.97 18.56
CA GLU A 100 10.70 -13.15 19.78
C GLU A 100 11.00 -11.67 19.48
N LEU A 101 10.28 -10.78 20.17
CA LEU A 101 10.49 -9.34 20.08
C LEU A 101 11.86 -8.97 20.65
N SER A 102 12.72 -8.32 19.86
CA SER A 102 14.03 -7.88 20.32
C SER A 102 14.49 -6.60 19.63
N LYS A 103 15.25 -5.76 20.35
CA LYS A 103 15.87 -4.55 19.79
C LYS A 103 16.80 -4.84 18.60
N LYS A 104 17.39 -6.04 18.58
CA LYS A 104 18.35 -6.46 17.54
C LYS A 104 17.66 -6.69 16.19
N TYR A 105 16.48 -7.30 16.19
CA TYR A 105 15.85 -7.80 14.97
C TYR A 105 14.51 -7.14 14.62
N GLU A 106 13.87 -6.40 15.52
CA GLU A 106 12.54 -5.82 15.27
C GLU A 106 12.54 -4.85 14.08
N TRP A 107 13.54 -3.98 13.98
CA TRP A 107 13.67 -3.06 12.84
C TRP A 107 13.83 -3.82 11.51
N LEU A 108 14.54 -4.96 11.52
CA LEU A 108 14.77 -5.77 10.33
C LEU A 108 13.49 -6.50 9.90
N PHE A 109 12.73 -7.04 10.86
CA PHE A 109 11.43 -7.64 10.60
C PHE A 109 10.47 -6.63 9.98
N ARG A 110 10.34 -5.44 10.59
CA ARG A 110 9.45 -4.39 10.08
C ARG A 110 9.91 -3.87 8.73
N LYS A 111 11.21 -3.73 8.48
CA LYS A 111 11.75 -3.45 7.13
C LYS A 111 11.31 -4.50 6.11
N GLN A 112 11.41 -5.79 6.43
CA GLN A 112 10.97 -6.86 5.53
C GLN A 112 9.45 -6.84 5.28
N VAL A 113 8.65 -6.45 6.27
CA VAL A 113 7.21 -6.22 6.08
C VAL A 113 6.97 -5.11 5.03
N VAL A 114 7.70 -3.99 5.13
CA VAL A 114 7.61 -2.90 4.14
C VAL A 114 8.09 -3.36 2.76
N GLU A 115 9.19 -4.10 2.68
CA GLU A 115 9.72 -4.66 1.42
C GLU A 115 8.67 -5.56 0.73
N GLU A 116 7.98 -6.42 1.48
CA GLU A 116 6.90 -7.26 0.93
C GLU A 116 5.70 -6.44 0.45
N ILE A 117 5.34 -5.35 1.15
CA ILE A 117 4.28 -4.44 0.68
C ILE A 117 4.72 -3.71 -0.60
N ASN A 118 5.96 -3.25 -0.66
CA ASN A 118 6.57 -2.63 -1.84
C ASN A 118 6.53 -3.55 -3.07
N ARG A 119 6.84 -4.85 -2.88
CA ARG A 119 6.74 -5.86 -3.94
C ARG A 119 5.33 -5.95 -4.53
N ARG A 120 4.28 -5.71 -3.74
CA ARG A 120 2.90 -5.74 -4.25
C ARG A 120 2.63 -4.68 -5.33
N ILE A 121 3.33 -3.55 -5.30
CA ILE A 121 3.21 -2.47 -6.27
C ILE A 121 3.87 -2.86 -7.60
N VAL A 122 5.05 -3.49 -7.53
CA VAL A 122 5.97 -3.64 -8.68
C VAL A 122 6.02 -5.05 -9.27
N GLU A 123 5.43 -6.05 -8.61
CA GLU A 123 5.31 -7.41 -9.16
C GLU A 123 4.03 -7.59 -9.95
N PHE A 124 4.11 -7.21 -11.23
CA PHE A 124 3.03 -7.35 -12.19
C PHE A 124 3.61 -7.64 -13.59
N THR A 125 2.70 -7.96 -14.50
CA THR A 125 2.96 -8.25 -15.91
C THR A 125 2.30 -7.18 -16.78
N ASN A 126 1.23 -7.51 -17.51
CA ASN A 126 0.52 -6.57 -18.38
C ASN A 126 -0.96 -6.42 -17.97
N GLU A 127 -1.23 -6.45 -16.67
CA GLU A 127 -2.55 -6.21 -16.13
C GLU A 127 -2.96 -4.74 -16.32
N ASP A 128 -4.25 -4.50 -16.57
CA ASP A 128 -4.81 -3.15 -16.77
C ASP A 128 -4.93 -2.40 -15.43
N VAL A 129 -5.18 -3.14 -14.34
CA VAL A 129 -5.42 -2.59 -13.01
C VAL A 129 -4.62 -3.36 -11.96
N ILE A 130 -3.91 -2.64 -11.07
CA ILE A 130 -3.23 -3.19 -9.90
C ILE A 130 -3.97 -2.70 -8.66
N ILE A 131 -4.56 -3.62 -7.89
CA ILE A 131 -5.27 -3.29 -6.65
C ILE A 131 -4.43 -3.67 -5.44
N LEU A 132 -4.38 -2.79 -4.45
CA LEU A 132 -3.64 -2.98 -3.21
C LEU A 132 -4.56 -2.86 -1.99
N ASP A 133 -4.58 -3.90 -1.15
CA ASP A 133 -5.18 -3.86 0.20
C ASP A 133 -4.10 -3.41 1.18
N LYS A 134 -4.19 -2.15 1.63
CA LYS A 134 -3.28 -1.41 2.52
C LYS A 134 -2.04 -0.84 1.83
N LEU A 135 -1.74 0.42 2.14
CA LEU A 135 -0.49 1.08 1.73
C LEU A 135 0.57 0.99 2.83
N LEU A 136 1.84 1.08 2.43
CA LEU A 136 3.01 1.10 3.30
C LEU A 136 3.06 2.27 4.30
N TYR A 137 2.34 3.37 4.08
CA TYR A 137 2.32 4.50 5.02
C TYR A 137 1.62 4.14 6.34
N CYS A 138 0.83 3.06 6.37
CA CYS A 138 0.33 2.50 7.62
C CYS A 138 1.46 2.22 8.63
N GLU A 139 2.61 1.78 8.14
CA GLU A 139 3.78 1.44 8.95
C GLU A 139 4.45 2.72 9.49
N TYR A 140 4.49 3.78 8.68
CA TYR A 140 4.92 5.10 9.12
C TYR A 140 4.01 5.63 10.24
N PHE A 141 2.69 5.52 10.07
CA PHE A 141 1.72 5.91 11.11
C PHE A 141 1.90 5.10 12.39
N TYR A 142 2.07 3.78 12.29
CA TYR A 142 2.36 2.94 13.45
C TYR A 142 3.64 3.35 14.17
N GLN A 143 4.67 3.82 13.47
CA GLN A 143 5.88 4.33 14.12
C GLN A 143 5.64 5.65 14.88
N LYS A 144 4.70 6.48 14.44
CA LYS A 144 4.32 7.74 15.13
C LYS A 144 3.36 7.52 16.29
N THR A 145 2.61 6.41 16.31
CA THR A 145 1.70 6.09 17.42
C THR A 145 2.49 5.61 18.65
N LYS A 146 2.41 6.36 19.77
CA LYS A 146 3.11 6.01 21.03
C LYS A 146 2.84 4.56 21.48
N SER A 147 1.60 4.10 21.36
CA SER A 147 1.19 2.72 21.71
C SER A 147 1.88 1.63 20.89
N PHE A 148 2.40 1.99 19.71
CA PHE A 148 3.18 1.10 18.85
C PHE A 148 4.69 1.37 18.91
N ASN A 149 5.10 2.51 19.48
CA ASN A 149 6.50 2.77 19.80
C ASN A 149 6.91 2.01 21.06
N ARG A 150 7.12 0.70 20.90
CA ARG A 150 7.50 -0.25 21.95
C ARG A 150 8.99 -0.16 22.35
N GLY A 151 9.70 0.87 21.92
CA GLY A 151 11.12 1.08 22.23
C GLY A 151 12.08 0.04 21.60
N TYR A 152 11.61 -0.76 20.65
CA TYR A 152 12.40 -1.82 20.01
C TYR A 152 13.19 -1.37 18.78
N ILE A 153 12.97 -0.14 18.30
CA ILE A 153 13.58 0.34 17.07
C ILE A 153 14.46 1.54 17.36
N SER A 154 15.73 1.44 16.98
CA SER A 154 16.67 2.55 17.09
C SER A 154 16.36 3.66 16.08
N PRO A 155 16.80 4.89 16.32
CA PRO A 155 16.70 5.97 15.32
C PRO A 155 17.27 5.60 13.96
N TYR A 156 18.39 4.86 13.93
CA TYR A 156 18.98 4.35 12.69
C TYR A 156 18.07 3.31 12.01
N GLY A 157 17.44 2.42 12.77
CA GLY A 157 16.45 1.48 12.25
C GLY A 157 15.24 2.19 11.64
N ASN A 158 14.72 3.23 12.31
CA ASN A 158 13.65 4.09 11.80
C ASN A 158 14.04 4.74 10.48
N HIS A 159 15.22 5.37 10.40
CA HIS A 159 15.71 5.98 9.15
C HIS A 159 15.78 4.98 7.99
N ARG A 160 16.27 3.75 8.24
CA ARG A 160 16.36 2.70 7.21
C ARG A 160 14.99 2.22 6.75
N MET A 161 14.01 2.14 7.65
CA MET A 161 12.63 1.81 7.29
C MET A 161 11.95 2.95 6.55
N GLU A 162 12.10 4.21 6.99
CA GLU A 162 11.53 5.38 6.30
C GLU A 162 12.03 5.46 4.85
N LYS A 163 13.33 5.20 4.60
CA LYS A 163 13.85 5.10 3.22
C LYS A 163 13.13 4.05 2.37
N GLU A 164 12.80 2.89 2.95
CA GLU A 164 12.08 1.81 2.25
C GLU A 164 10.59 2.16 2.07
N ILE A 165 9.96 2.77 3.08
CA ILE A 165 8.58 3.27 3.02
C ILE A 165 8.43 4.24 1.86
N PHE A 166 9.28 5.27 1.80
CA PHE A 166 9.18 6.29 0.75
C PHE A 166 9.86 5.90 -0.57
N LYS A 167 10.27 4.63 -0.74
CA LYS A 167 10.98 4.15 -1.94
C LYS A 167 10.18 4.44 -3.21
N TYR A 168 8.89 4.09 -3.21
CA TYR A 168 7.99 4.25 -4.37
C TYR A 168 7.03 5.45 -4.25
N LYS A 169 7.39 6.49 -3.48
CA LYS A 169 6.54 7.68 -3.32
C LYS A 169 6.01 8.23 -4.65
N LYS A 170 6.88 8.40 -5.66
CA LYS A 170 6.48 8.93 -6.98
C LYS A 170 5.46 8.06 -7.73
N ILE A 171 5.50 6.74 -7.54
CA ILE A 171 4.50 5.82 -8.10
C ILE A 171 3.19 5.95 -7.31
N ILE A 172 3.27 6.04 -5.98
CA ILE A 172 2.11 6.17 -5.10
C ILE A 172 1.38 7.51 -5.32
N ASP A 173 2.12 8.59 -5.53
CA ASP A 173 1.57 9.93 -5.84
C ASP A 173 0.77 9.92 -7.15
N ASN A 174 1.03 8.95 -8.03
CA ASN A 174 0.32 8.75 -9.29
C ASN A 174 -0.90 7.81 -9.16
N ALA A 175 -1.03 7.09 -8.05
CA ALA A 175 -2.09 6.11 -7.84
C ALA A 175 -3.41 6.72 -7.36
N ILE A 176 -4.52 6.01 -7.60
CA ILE A 176 -5.81 6.31 -6.99
C ILE A 176 -5.81 5.76 -5.57
N ILE A 177 -6.11 6.62 -4.59
CA ILE A 177 -6.09 6.24 -3.17
C ILE A 177 -7.48 6.47 -2.58
N ILE A 178 -8.13 5.37 -2.16
CA ILE A 178 -9.38 5.43 -1.41
C ILE A 178 -9.09 5.10 0.06
N PHE A 179 -9.30 6.08 0.92
CA PHE A 179 -9.21 5.89 2.36
C PHE A 179 -10.59 5.59 2.94
N LEU A 180 -10.74 4.40 3.55
CA LEU A 180 -12.00 3.96 4.13
C LEU A 180 -12.11 4.34 5.60
N GLU A 181 -13.27 4.87 5.98
CA GLU A 181 -13.69 5.07 7.36
C GLU A 181 -14.92 4.22 7.68
N ASN A 182 -14.96 3.64 8.88
CA ASN A 182 -16.09 2.85 9.35
C ASN A 182 -16.24 3.06 10.86
N LYS A 183 -17.44 3.43 11.32
CA LYS A 183 -17.71 3.68 12.75
C LYS A 183 -17.62 2.41 13.59
N GLU A 184 -17.87 1.25 12.99
CA GLU A 184 -17.79 -0.07 13.64
C GLU A 184 -16.37 -0.66 13.60
N CYS A 185 -15.34 0.12 13.22
CA CYS A 185 -13.99 -0.39 12.98
C CYS A 185 -13.36 -1.10 14.20
N TRP A 186 -13.60 -0.57 15.42
CA TRP A 186 -13.17 -1.21 16.67
C TRP A 186 -13.85 -2.58 16.87
N ASN A 187 -15.18 -2.63 16.82
CA ASN A 187 -15.97 -3.85 16.98
C ASN A 187 -15.56 -4.92 15.96
N ASN A 188 -15.35 -4.51 14.72
CA ASN A 188 -14.86 -5.37 13.65
C ASN A 188 -13.45 -5.90 13.93
N TYR A 189 -12.54 -5.04 14.38
CA TYR A 189 -11.17 -5.40 14.72
C TYR A 189 -11.13 -6.43 15.86
N ILE A 190 -11.72 -6.09 17.01
CA ILE A 190 -11.65 -6.95 18.19
C ILE A 190 -12.37 -8.28 17.97
N GLY A 191 -13.53 -8.27 17.30
CA GLY A 191 -14.26 -9.49 16.95
C GLY A 191 -13.46 -10.41 16.02
N ARG A 192 -12.66 -9.85 15.11
CA ARG A 192 -11.80 -10.62 14.21
C ARG A 192 -10.57 -11.19 14.91
N GLU A 193 -9.87 -10.38 15.71
CA GLU A 193 -8.64 -10.84 16.37
C GLU A 193 -8.92 -11.88 17.48
N THR A 194 -10.01 -11.72 18.24
CA THR A 194 -10.45 -12.72 19.23
C THR A 194 -10.78 -14.07 18.57
N LYS A 195 -11.47 -14.06 17.42
CA LYS A 195 -11.76 -15.29 16.66
C LYS A 195 -10.50 -16.01 16.16
N LYS A 196 -9.46 -15.26 15.77
CA LYS A 196 -8.19 -15.84 15.32
C LYS A 196 -7.44 -16.52 16.47
N ASN A 197 -7.37 -15.85 17.62
CA ASN A 197 -6.72 -16.40 18.82
C ASN A 197 -7.39 -17.70 19.26
N ASN A 198 -8.73 -17.74 19.27
CA ASN A 198 -9.48 -18.95 19.63
C ASN A 198 -9.26 -20.11 18.65
N ARG A 199 -8.81 -19.84 17.42
CA ARG A 199 -8.47 -20.85 16.40
C ARG A 199 -6.96 -21.19 16.36
N GLY A 200 -6.19 -20.74 17.35
CA GLY A 200 -4.75 -21.02 17.44
C GLY A 200 -3.88 -20.23 16.46
N HIS A 201 -4.43 -19.24 15.75
CA HIS A 201 -3.63 -18.35 14.91
C HIS A 201 -2.91 -17.31 15.78
N LYS A 202 -1.58 -17.39 15.86
CA LYS A 202 -0.77 -16.35 16.53
C LYS A 202 -0.75 -15.08 15.67
N ALA A 203 -1.32 -14.00 16.20
CA ALA A 203 -1.14 -12.67 15.64
C ALA A 203 0.34 -12.27 15.68
N SER A 204 0.78 -11.43 14.72
CA SER A 204 2.17 -10.94 14.69
C SER A 204 2.47 -9.90 15.77
N TYR A 205 1.43 -9.33 16.37
CA TYR A 205 1.49 -8.40 17.49
C TYR A 205 0.37 -8.75 18.45
N GLU A 206 0.51 -8.33 19.71
CA GLU A 206 -0.57 -8.42 20.69
C GLU A 206 -1.80 -7.65 20.21
N ILE A 207 -2.98 -8.13 20.63
CA ILE A 207 -4.24 -7.45 20.35
C ILE A 207 -4.23 -6.13 21.12
N LEU A 208 -4.54 -5.04 20.42
CA LEU A 208 -4.67 -3.71 21.02
C LEU A 208 -5.92 -3.66 21.90
N ASN A 209 -5.82 -2.92 23.00
CA ASN A 209 -7.03 -2.47 23.69
C ASN A 209 -7.71 -1.33 22.92
N GLU A 210 -8.93 -0.98 23.31
CA GLU A 210 -9.74 0.03 22.60
C GLU A 210 -9.04 1.39 22.53
N LYS A 211 -8.43 1.83 23.64
CA LYS A 211 -7.73 3.11 23.70
C LYS A 211 -6.56 3.15 22.72
N GLU A 212 -5.73 2.11 22.71
CA GLU A 212 -4.58 2.00 21.81
C GLU A 212 -5.01 1.94 20.33
N TYR A 213 -6.10 1.22 20.06
CA TYR A 213 -6.68 1.15 18.72
C TYR A 213 -7.23 2.52 18.27
N MET A 214 -7.93 3.23 19.15
CA MET A 214 -8.49 4.55 18.84
C MET A 214 -7.39 5.63 18.69
N ASP A 215 -6.29 5.51 19.43
CA ASP A 215 -5.09 6.33 19.21
C ASP A 215 -4.53 6.11 17.80
N MET A 216 -4.48 4.86 17.32
CA MET A 216 -4.09 4.54 15.95
C MET A 216 -5.08 5.13 14.92
N VAL A 217 -6.39 5.03 15.15
CA VAL A 217 -7.41 5.66 14.29
C VAL A 217 -7.16 7.17 14.17
N LYS A 218 -6.87 7.83 15.30
CA LYS A 218 -6.57 9.26 15.35
C LYS A 218 -5.32 9.61 14.53
N ILE A 219 -4.21 8.89 14.72
CA ILE A 219 -2.96 9.14 13.99
C ILE A 219 -3.14 8.97 12.48
N PHE A 220 -3.90 7.95 12.05
CA PHE A 220 -4.21 7.76 10.63
C PHE A 220 -4.99 8.94 10.05
N LYS A 221 -5.94 9.53 10.80
CA LYS A 221 -6.69 10.71 10.37
C LYS A 221 -5.82 11.96 10.30
N GLU A 222 -4.92 12.15 11.27
CA GLU A 222 -4.06 13.32 11.36
C GLU A 222 -2.97 13.37 10.28
N HIS A 223 -2.55 12.20 9.76
CA HIS A 223 -1.45 12.10 8.80
C HIS A 223 -1.88 11.74 7.38
N GLN A 224 -3.18 11.88 7.03
CA GLN A 224 -3.65 11.62 5.66
C GLN A 224 -3.04 12.56 4.62
N ASN A 225 -2.49 13.70 5.02
CA ASN A 225 -1.80 14.61 4.12
C ASN A 225 -0.59 13.95 3.42
N ILE A 226 -0.03 12.85 3.96
CA ILE A 226 1.05 12.12 3.30
C ILE A 226 0.68 11.58 1.90
N TYR A 227 -0.62 11.45 1.61
CA TYR A 227 -1.14 11.02 0.32
C TYR A 227 -1.24 12.18 -0.71
N GLU A 228 -0.56 13.31 -0.45
CA GLU A 228 -0.50 14.59 -1.19
C GLU A 228 -0.63 14.49 -2.73
N ASN A 229 -1.85 14.22 -3.18
CA ASN A 229 -2.43 14.46 -4.49
C ASN A 229 -3.95 14.53 -4.30
N GLU A 230 -4.46 15.73 -3.97
CA GLU A 230 -5.89 15.94 -3.67
C GLU A 230 -6.83 15.50 -4.82
N GLY A 231 -6.30 15.45 -6.05
CA GLY A 231 -7.02 14.96 -7.22
C GLY A 231 -7.31 13.46 -7.17
N LYS A 232 -6.35 12.64 -6.71
CA LYS A 232 -6.41 11.17 -6.76
C LYS A 232 -6.79 10.49 -5.43
N TYR A 233 -6.84 11.28 -4.36
CA TYR A 233 -7.22 10.85 -3.03
C TYR A 233 -8.72 11.06 -2.78
N ARG A 234 -9.41 10.04 -2.24
CA ARG A 234 -10.80 10.18 -1.75
C ARG A 234 -10.94 9.49 -0.40
N LYS A 235 -11.61 10.18 0.52
CA LYS A 235 -12.05 9.60 1.79
C LYS A 235 -13.50 9.14 1.68
N VAL A 236 -13.79 7.90 2.05
CA VAL A 236 -15.12 7.31 1.92
C VAL A 236 -15.54 6.63 3.23
N GLU A 237 -16.59 7.14 3.86
CA GLU A 237 -17.27 6.45 4.96
C GLU A 237 -18.13 5.31 4.39
N ILE A 238 -17.96 4.12 4.98
CA ILE A 238 -18.67 2.88 4.66
C ILE A 238 -19.30 2.27 5.92
N LYS A 239 -20.25 1.36 5.70
CA LYS A 239 -20.92 0.59 6.75
C LYS A 239 -20.66 -0.90 6.56
N ASN A 240 -20.99 -1.70 7.57
CA ASN A 240 -20.98 -3.16 7.51
C ASN A 240 -22.20 -3.66 6.72
N ASP A 241 -22.23 -3.43 5.41
CA ASP A 241 -23.29 -3.85 4.50
C ASP A 241 -22.72 -4.35 3.16
N ASN A 242 -23.61 -4.86 2.31
CA ASN A 242 -23.24 -5.44 1.00
C ASN A 242 -23.25 -4.41 -0.14
N LYS A 243 -23.46 -3.12 0.13
CA LYS A 243 -23.64 -2.07 -0.89
C LYS A 243 -22.60 -0.94 -0.81
N SER A 244 -21.95 -0.76 0.33
CA SER A 244 -20.99 0.31 0.55
C SER A 244 -19.79 0.23 -0.40
N TRP A 245 -19.45 -0.97 -0.89
CA TRP A 245 -18.40 -1.15 -1.89
C TRP A 245 -18.76 -0.49 -3.24
N GLU A 246 -20.04 -0.45 -3.62
CA GLU A 246 -20.49 0.20 -4.87
C GLU A 246 -20.20 1.70 -4.83
N LYS A 247 -20.40 2.33 -3.67
CA LYS A 247 -20.06 3.74 -3.45
C LYS A 247 -18.57 3.98 -3.64
N VAL A 248 -17.72 3.07 -3.14
CA VAL A 248 -16.27 3.13 -3.32
C VAL A 248 -15.90 2.98 -4.79
N TYR A 249 -16.46 1.97 -5.47
CA TYR A 249 -16.18 1.71 -6.88
C TYR A 249 -16.54 2.91 -7.78
N LYS A 250 -17.70 3.54 -7.55
CA LYS A 250 -18.10 4.76 -8.28
C LYS A 250 -17.09 5.90 -8.14
N GLN A 251 -16.44 6.04 -6.99
CA GLN A 251 -15.38 7.06 -6.83
C GLN A 251 -14.14 6.70 -7.65
N VAL A 252 -13.76 5.42 -7.68
CA VAL A 252 -12.65 4.93 -8.49
C VAL A 252 -12.93 5.12 -9.98
N GLU A 253 -14.12 4.74 -10.47
CA GLU A 253 -14.51 4.94 -11.87
C GLU A 253 -14.44 6.42 -12.29
N ARG A 254 -14.91 7.31 -11.42
CA ARG A 254 -14.84 8.76 -11.66
C ARG A 254 -13.39 9.22 -11.80
N LEU A 255 -12.51 8.80 -10.89
CA LEU A 255 -11.09 9.15 -10.93
C LEU A 255 -10.37 8.58 -12.15
N LEU A 256 -10.73 7.36 -12.57
CA LEU A 256 -10.17 6.75 -13.79
C LEU A 256 -10.59 7.52 -15.05
N LYS A 257 -11.84 7.98 -15.14
CA LYS A 257 -12.31 8.82 -16.24
C LYS A 257 -11.60 10.18 -16.26
N GLU A 258 -11.51 10.83 -15.10
CA GLU A 258 -10.79 12.10 -14.93
C GLU A 258 -9.30 12.01 -15.31
N GLN A 259 -8.69 10.81 -15.34
CA GLN A 259 -7.29 10.62 -15.79
C GLN A 259 -7.15 10.34 -17.29
N ASN A 260 -8.17 9.78 -17.94
CA ASN A 260 -8.12 9.42 -19.36
C ASN A 260 -8.66 10.53 -20.29
N ASP A 261 -9.33 11.54 -19.73
CA ASP A 261 -9.87 12.70 -20.47
C ASP A 261 -8.90 13.92 -20.52
N TYR A 262 -7.67 13.77 -20.01
CA TYR A 262 -6.55 14.70 -20.19
C TYR A 262 -5.57 14.19 -21.24
#